data_AF-A0A800M9S5-F1
#
_entry.id   AF-A0A800M9S5-F1
#
_cell.length_a   1.000
_cell.length_b   1.000
_cell.length_c   1.000
_cell.angle_alpha   90.00
_cell.angle_beta   90.00
_cell.angle_gamma   90.00
#
_symmetry.space_group_name_H-M   'P 1'
#
loop_
_entity.id
_entity.type
_entity.pdbx_description
1 polymer ?
#
loop_
_entity_poly.entity_id
_entity_poly.type
_entity_poly.pdbx_seq_one_letter_code
_entity_poly.pdbx_strand_id
1 'polypeptide(L)'
;METLLYIFARTAVAIAQCLPLRFLARLGRCAGALAWHLDRRHRQVALDNLAASFPEKPADEIRAIARENFRRLGETYLSIFKTGAMNAEAISKVLDIEGYPQLEKILQANPDERILLAVGHFGNFELFAWMKLAVPSGQVVTTYR
;
A
#
# COMPACT_ATOMS: atom_id res chain seq x y z
N MET A 1 -31.15 -4.42 0.62
CA MET A 1 -30.10 -3.44 0.26
C MET A 1 -28.70 -4.02 0.48
N GLU A 2 -28.44 -4.63 1.63
CA GLU A 2 -27.11 -5.18 1.96
C GLU A 2 -26.66 -6.34 1.05
N THR A 3 -27.58 -7.24 0.67
CA THR A 3 -27.25 -8.36 -0.23
C THR A 3 -26.79 -7.88 -1.62
N LEU A 4 -27.40 -6.83 -2.16
CA LEU A 4 -27.02 -6.27 -3.47
C LEU A 4 -25.65 -5.61 -3.39
N LEU A 5 -25.38 -4.82 -2.35
CA LEU A 5 -24.07 -4.21 -2.13
C LEU A 5 -22.99 -5.28 -1.91
N TYR A 6 -23.30 -6.32 -1.14
CA TYR A 6 -22.41 -7.46 -0.91
C TYR A 6 -22.07 -8.17 -2.22
N ILE A 7 -23.08 -8.52 -3.03
CA ILE A 7 -22.87 -9.17 -4.33
C ILE A 7 -22.01 -8.27 -5.23
N PHE A 8 -22.34 -6.98 -5.32
CA PHE A 8 -21.57 -6.02 -6.10
C PHE A 8 -20.10 -5.97 -5.67
N ALA A 9 -19.83 -5.80 -4.37
CA ALA A 9 -18.47 -5.75 -3.84
C ALA A 9 -17.70 -7.06 -4.09
N ARG A 10 -18.33 -8.21 -3.83
CA ARG A 10 -17.75 -9.53 -4.07
C ARG A 10 -17.40 -9.75 -5.53
N THR A 11 -18.30 -9.38 -6.43
CA THR A 11 -18.08 -9.48 -7.87
C THR A 11 -16.95 -8.55 -8.32
N ALA A 12 -16.90 -7.30 -7.83
CA ALA A 12 -15.82 -6.37 -8.14
C ALA A 12 -14.45 -6.89 -7.67
N VAL A 13 -14.38 -7.43 -6.45
CA VAL A 13 -13.17 -8.05 -5.89
C VAL A 13 -12.75 -9.26 -6.72
N ALA A 14 -13.68 -10.15 -7.08
CA ALA A 14 -13.40 -11.32 -7.90
C ALA A 14 -12.86 -10.94 -9.29
N ILE A 15 -13.47 -9.95 -9.94
CA ILE A 15 -13.00 -9.41 -11.23
C ILE A 15 -11.58 -8.86 -11.09
N ALA A 16 -11.33 -8.03 -10.06
CA ALA A 16 -10.00 -7.48 -9.82
C ALA A 16 -8.96 -8.59 -9.61
N GLN A 17 -9.29 -9.63 -8.85
CA GLN A 17 -8.40 -10.77 -8.61
C GLN A 17 -8.05 -11.57 -9.88
N CYS A 18 -8.90 -11.57 -10.90
CA CYS A 18 -8.59 -12.20 -12.19
C CYS A 18 -7.66 -11.37 -13.08
N LEU A 19 -7.56 -10.06 -12.85
CA LEU A 19 -6.76 -9.17 -13.70
C LEU A 19 -5.26 -9.23 -13.35
N PRO A 20 -4.35 -8.90 -14.30
CA PRO A 20 -2.93 -8.76 -14.02
C PRO A 20 -2.66 -7.58 -13.08
N LEU A 21 -1.72 -7.74 -12.12
CA LEU A 21 -1.37 -6.69 -11.16
C LEU A 21 -0.96 -5.38 -11.85
N ARG A 22 -0.14 -5.46 -12.91
CA ARG A 22 0.29 -4.28 -13.70
C ARG A 22 -0.88 -3.55 -14.35
N PHE A 23 -1.94 -4.26 -14.72
CA PHE A 23 -3.14 -3.64 -15.29
C PHE A 23 -3.91 -2.87 -14.21
N LEU A 24 -4.16 -3.49 -13.06
CA LEU A 24 -4.80 -2.84 -11.91
C LEU A 24 -4.02 -1.63 -11.43
N ALA A 25 -2.70 -1.73 -11.35
CA ALA A 25 -1.84 -0.60 -10.99
C ALA A 25 -2.03 0.58 -11.94
N ARG A 26 -2.01 0.34 -13.27
CA ARG A 26 -2.24 1.39 -14.28
C ARG A 26 -3.65 1.97 -14.20
N LEU A 27 -4.67 1.12 -14.06
CA LEU A 27 -6.05 1.54 -13.90
C LEU A 27 -6.22 2.42 -12.64
N GLY A 28 -5.60 2.01 -11.54
CA GLY A 28 -5.54 2.77 -10.29
C GLY A 28 -4.86 4.12 -10.44
N ARG A 29 -3.72 4.19 -11.14
CA ARG A 29 -3.07 5.48 -11.46
C ARG A 29 -3.97 6.40 -12.26
N CYS A 30 -4.75 5.86 -13.21
CA CYS A 30 -5.72 6.64 -13.98
C CYS A 30 -6.88 7.12 -13.10
N ALA A 31 -7.43 6.25 -12.26
CA ALA A 31 -8.49 6.60 -11.30
C ALA A 31 -8.02 7.68 -10.31
N GLY A 32 -6.80 7.55 -9.78
CA GLY A 32 -6.17 8.55 -8.92
C GLY A 32 -5.92 9.88 -9.62
N ALA A 33 -5.49 9.85 -10.89
CA ALA A 33 -5.35 11.06 -11.70
C ALA A 33 -6.71 11.75 -11.93
N LEU A 34 -7.80 10.99 -12.08
CA LEU A 34 -9.15 11.56 -12.17
C LEU A 34 -9.59 12.13 -10.82
N ALA A 35 -9.35 11.40 -9.72
CA ALA A 35 -9.64 11.84 -8.36
C ALA A 35 -8.94 13.17 -8.01
N TRP A 36 -7.73 13.40 -8.51
CA TRP A 36 -7.05 14.70 -8.38
C TRP A 36 -7.90 15.87 -8.88
N HIS A 37 -8.68 15.69 -9.95
CA HIS A 37 -9.52 16.75 -10.50
C HIS A 37 -10.86 16.89 -9.78
N LEU A 38 -11.43 15.78 -9.30
CA LEU A 38 -12.75 15.72 -8.68
C LEU A 38 -12.73 16.06 -7.18
N ASP A 39 -11.71 15.58 -6.46
CA ASP A 39 -11.62 15.66 -5.01
C ASP A 39 -10.82 16.88 -4.56
N ARG A 40 -11.44 18.05 -4.69
CA ARG A 40 -10.80 19.33 -4.37
C ARG A 40 -10.40 19.44 -2.90
N ARG A 41 -11.19 18.85 -1.99
CA ARG A 41 -10.96 18.90 -0.54
C ARG A 41 -9.69 18.15 -0.17
N HIS A 42 -9.60 16.87 -0.53
CA HIS A 42 -8.41 16.09 -0.18
C HIS A 42 -7.17 16.55 -0.96
N ARG A 43 -7.36 17.11 -2.16
CA ARG A 43 -6.27 17.75 -2.90
C ARG A 43 -5.67 18.91 -2.10
N GLN A 44 -6.50 19.77 -1.51
CA GLN A 44 -6.01 20.90 -0.72
C GLN A 44 -5.25 20.42 0.52
N VAL A 45 -5.79 19.44 1.24
CA VAL A 45 -5.10 18.82 2.40
C VAL A 45 -3.72 18.27 2.01
N ALA A 46 -3.62 17.58 0.87
CA ALA A 46 -2.34 17.07 0.40
C ALA A 46 -1.33 18.18 0.08
N LEU A 47 -1.79 19.27 -0.56
CA LEU A 47 -0.94 20.43 -0.85
C LEU A 47 -0.45 21.12 0.42
N ASP A 48 -1.35 21.36 1.38
CA ASP A 48 -1.02 22.03 2.64
C ASP A 48 -0.01 21.21 3.46
N ASN A 49 -0.24 19.89 3.58
CA ASN A 49 0.67 18.98 4.28
C ASN A 49 2.06 18.94 3.63
N LEU A 50 2.12 18.88 2.30
CA LEU A 50 3.38 18.84 1.56
C LEU A 50 4.12 20.19 1.67
N ALA A 51 3.42 21.32 1.57
CA ALA A 51 4.03 22.63 1.74
C ALA A 51 4.58 22.83 3.16
N ALA A 52 3.90 22.32 4.18
CA ALA A 52 4.37 22.36 5.56
C ALA A 52 5.57 21.42 5.80
N SER A 53 5.59 20.26 5.13
CA SER A 53 6.64 19.25 5.28
C SER A 53 7.91 19.56 4.48
N PHE A 54 7.76 20.31 3.38
CA PHE A 54 8.85 20.67 2.46
C PHE A 54 8.81 22.17 2.14
N PRO A 55 9.02 23.05 3.15
CA PRO A 55 8.93 24.50 2.98
C PRO A 55 9.96 25.07 2.00
N GLU A 56 11.03 24.33 1.73
CA GLU A 56 12.08 24.69 0.76
C GLU A 56 11.69 24.43 -0.70
N LYS A 57 10.63 23.65 -0.97
CA LYS A 57 10.24 23.28 -2.32
C LYS A 57 9.32 24.34 -2.96
N PRO A 58 9.50 24.64 -4.26
CA PRO A 58 8.62 25.55 -4.95
C PRO A 58 7.21 24.95 -5.14
N ALA A 59 6.20 25.81 -5.27
CA ALA A 59 4.79 25.42 -5.26
C ALA A 59 4.39 24.49 -6.42
N ASP A 60 5.07 24.58 -7.55
CA ASP A 60 4.89 23.70 -8.71
C ASP A 60 5.42 22.27 -8.43
N GLU A 61 6.56 22.15 -7.76
CA GLU A 61 7.09 20.86 -7.29
C GLU A 61 6.16 20.22 -6.26
N ILE A 62 5.67 21.01 -5.28
CA ILE A 62 4.66 20.54 -4.31
C ILE A 62 3.42 20.01 -5.02
N ARG A 63 2.92 20.74 -6.04
CA ARG A 63 1.76 20.31 -6.83
C ARG A 63 2.05 19.04 -7.62
N ALA A 64 3.24 18.89 -8.18
CA ALA A 64 3.64 17.69 -8.91
C ALA A 64 3.69 16.47 -7.99
N ILE A 65 4.29 16.60 -6.80
CA ILE A 65 4.33 15.55 -5.77
C ILE A 65 2.91 15.20 -5.33
N ALA A 66 2.06 16.19 -5.03
CA ALA A 66 0.67 15.96 -4.63
C ALA A 66 -0.12 15.21 -5.71
N ARG A 67 0.03 15.59 -6.98
CA ARG A 67 -0.64 14.92 -8.10
C ARG A 67 -0.16 13.48 -8.26
N GLU A 68 1.14 13.23 -8.13
CA GLU A 68 1.68 11.87 -8.17
C GLU A 68 1.22 11.04 -6.97
N ASN A 69 1.12 11.62 -5.78
CA ASN A 69 0.56 10.97 -4.60
C ASN A 69 -0.87 10.48 -4.86
N PHE A 70 -1.73 11.28 -5.48
CA PHE A 70 -3.09 10.84 -5.86
C PHE A 70 -3.07 9.63 -6.81
N ARG A 71 -2.15 9.60 -7.78
CA ARG A 71 -1.99 8.46 -8.69
C ARG A 71 -1.51 7.22 -7.95
N ARG A 72 -0.58 7.38 -7.01
CA ARG A 72 -0.07 6.28 -6.17
C ARG A 72 -1.13 5.75 -5.22
N LEU A 73 -1.96 6.60 -4.63
CA LEU A 73 -3.09 6.16 -3.81
C LEU A 73 -4.05 5.28 -4.61
N GLY A 74 -4.43 5.72 -5.83
CA GLY A 74 -5.27 4.90 -6.70
C GLY A 74 -4.61 3.57 -7.10
N GLU A 75 -3.30 3.60 -7.39
CA GLU A 75 -2.49 2.41 -7.66
C GLU A 75 -2.53 1.42 -6.50
N THR A 76 -2.30 1.88 -5.27
CA THR A 76 -2.34 1.11 -4.02
C THR A 76 -3.72 0.48 -3.82
N TYR A 77 -4.80 1.29 -3.85
CA TYR A 77 -6.15 0.81 -3.56
C TYR A 77 -6.65 -0.27 -4.54
N LEU A 78 -6.33 -0.14 -5.84
CA LEU A 78 -6.72 -1.17 -6.81
C LEU A 78 -5.81 -2.40 -6.73
N SER A 79 -4.51 -2.22 -6.45
CA SER A 79 -3.56 -3.32 -6.32
C SER A 79 -3.87 -4.23 -5.13
N ILE A 80 -4.35 -3.65 -4.02
CA ILE A 80 -4.78 -4.35 -2.79
C ILE A 80 -5.70 -5.54 -3.08
N PHE A 81 -6.65 -5.40 -4.00
CA PHE A 81 -7.60 -6.49 -4.29
C PHE A 81 -6.92 -7.74 -4.85
N LYS A 82 -5.85 -7.56 -5.63
CA LYS A 82 -5.05 -8.65 -6.17
C LYS A 82 -4.01 -9.13 -5.18
N THR A 83 -3.23 -8.22 -4.58
CA THR A 83 -2.14 -8.58 -3.65
C THR A 83 -2.69 -9.27 -2.40
N GLY A 84 -3.86 -8.87 -1.90
CA GLY A 84 -4.53 -9.52 -0.78
C GLY A 84 -5.01 -10.96 -1.05
N ALA A 85 -5.09 -11.38 -2.31
CA ALA A 85 -5.44 -12.75 -2.71
C ALA A 85 -4.23 -13.59 -3.14
N MET A 86 -3.05 -12.99 -3.26
CA MET A 86 -1.83 -13.70 -3.63
C MET A 86 -1.35 -14.56 -2.46
N ASN A 87 -0.78 -15.73 -2.78
CA ASN A 87 -0.04 -16.54 -1.83
C ASN A 87 1.42 -16.03 -1.71
N ALA A 88 2.19 -16.64 -0.80
CA ALA A 88 3.59 -16.27 -0.54
C ALA A 88 4.46 -16.32 -1.81
N GLU A 89 4.32 -17.36 -2.63
CA GLU A 89 5.09 -17.53 -3.86
C GLU A 89 4.76 -16.47 -4.92
N ALA A 90 3.50 -16.07 -5.04
CA ALA A 90 3.10 -15.01 -5.95
C ALA A 90 3.58 -13.64 -5.48
N ILE A 91 3.54 -13.37 -4.18
CA ILE A 91 4.05 -12.11 -3.62
C ILE A 91 5.56 -12.00 -3.75
N SER A 92 6.32 -13.07 -3.52
CA SER A 92 7.78 -13.05 -3.67
C SER A 92 8.25 -12.75 -5.09
N LYS A 93 7.37 -12.83 -6.10
CA LYS A 93 7.67 -12.44 -7.49
C LYS A 93 7.46 -10.94 -7.77
N VAL A 94 6.84 -10.21 -6.84
CA VAL A 94 6.46 -8.79 -7.01
C VAL A 94 6.85 -7.90 -5.83
N LEU A 95 7.47 -8.47 -4.79
CA LEU A 95 7.90 -7.78 -3.58
C LEU A 95 9.33 -8.19 -3.24
N ASP A 96 10.21 -7.20 -3.17
CA ASP A 96 11.54 -7.32 -2.58
C ASP A 96 11.54 -6.65 -1.21
N ILE A 97 12.17 -7.30 -0.21
CA ILE A 97 12.26 -6.79 1.16
C ILE A 97 13.73 -6.51 1.48
N GLU A 98 14.06 -5.25 1.71
CA GLU A 98 15.42 -4.79 1.99
C GLU A 98 15.57 -4.36 3.46
N GLY A 99 16.73 -4.62 4.06
CA GLY A 99 17.09 -4.17 5.41
C GLY A 99 16.47 -4.96 6.58
N TYR A 100 15.53 -5.86 6.33
CA TYR A 100 14.86 -6.69 7.34
C TYR A 100 15.32 -8.16 7.47
N PRO A 101 16.07 -8.80 6.54
CA PRO A 101 16.56 -10.17 6.74
C PRO A 101 17.44 -10.38 8.00
N GLN A 102 17.98 -9.31 8.58
CA GLN A 102 18.72 -9.32 9.84
C GLN A 102 17.83 -9.70 11.03
N LEU A 103 16.52 -9.43 10.95
CA LEU A 103 15.58 -9.78 12.01
C LEU A 103 15.47 -11.30 12.21
N GLU A 104 15.53 -12.06 11.12
CA GLU A 104 15.54 -13.53 11.18
C GLU A 104 16.74 -14.05 11.98
N LYS A 105 17.92 -13.44 11.82
CA LYS A 105 19.12 -13.82 12.60
C LYS A 105 18.94 -13.56 14.09
N ILE A 106 18.29 -12.44 14.45
CA ILE A 106 18.01 -12.08 15.83
C ILE A 106 17.07 -13.12 16.46
N LEU A 107 16.00 -13.49 15.76
CA LEU A 107 15.02 -14.46 16.26
C LEU A 107 15.56 -15.88 16.32
N GLN A 108 16.43 -16.28 15.39
CA GLN A 108 17.12 -17.57 15.46
C GLN A 108 18.06 -17.66 16.66
N ALA A 109 18.75 -16.56 16.99
CA ALA A 109 19.63 -16.50 18.16
C ALA A 109 18.83 -16.40 19.48
N ASN A 110 17.70 -15.70 19.46
CA ASN A 110 16.85 -15.45 20.63
C ASN A 110 15.36 -15.66 20.27
N PRO A 111 14.85 -16.91 20.35
CA PRO A 111 13.47 -17.22 19.98
C PRO A 111 12.40 -16.48 20.79
N ASP A 112 12.74 -16.03 22.00
CA ASP A 112 11.86 -15.28 22.90
C ASP A 112 11.89 -13.75 22.70
N GLU A 113 12.71 -13.25 21.77
CA GLU A 113 12.80 -11.83 21.47
C GLU A 113 11.47 -11.27 20.94
N ARG A 114 11.20 -9.98 21.21
CA ARG A 114 9.96 -9.31 20.80
C ARG A 114 10.31 -8.02 20.06
N ILE A 115 10.13 -8.04 18.74
CA ILE A 115 10.53 -6.94 17.85
C ILE A 115 9.31 -6.11 17.48
N LEU A 116 9.37 -4.80 17.74
CA LEU A 116 8.35 -3.83 17.32
C LEU A 116 8.82 -3.09 16.07
N LEU A 117 8.04 -3.16 14.99
CA LEU A 117 8.28 -2.39 13.77
C LEU A 117 7.22 -1.29 13.65
N ALA A 118 7.66 -0.04 13.52
CA ALA A 118 6.79 1.10 13.24
C ALA A 118 6.59 1.26 11.72
N VAL A 119 5.34 1.34 11.28
CA VAL A 119 4.97 1.43 9.86
C VAL A 119 4.14 2.69 9.64
N GLY A 120 4.52 3.50 8.67
CA GLY A 120 3.72 4.63 8.22
C GLY A 120 2.65 4.19 7.22
N HIS A 121 1.55 4.95 7.13
CA HIS A 121 0.59 4.84 6.02
C HIS A 121 1.20 5.40 4.74
N PHE A 122 2.18 4.70 4.20
CA PHE A 122 3.01 5.15 3.10
C PHE A 122 3.14 4.08 2.01
N GLY A 123 3.08 4.51 0.75
CA GLY A 123 3.19 3.62 -0.40
C GLY A 123 2.10 2.53 -0.42
N ASN A 124 2.51 1.30 -0.74
CA ASN A 124 1.64 0.14 -0.75
C ASN A 124 1.71 -0.57 0.62
N PHE A 125 1.19 0.10 1.65
CA PHE A 125 1.41 -0.24 3.05
C PHE A 125 0.89 -1.64 3.42
N GLU A 126 -0.07 -2.20 2.70
CA GLU A 126 -0.55 -3.56 2.94
C GLU A 126 0.54 -4.61 2.68
N LEU A 127 1.50 -4.30 1.78
CA LEU A 127 2.59 -5.22 1.47
C LEU A 127 3.50 -5.43 2.67
N PHE A 128 3.48 -4.52 3.65
CA PHE A 128 4.21 -4.70 4.89
C PHE A 128 3.75 -5.94 5.68
N ALA A 129 2.50 -6.36 5.55
CA ALA A 129 2.01 -7.60 6.16
C ALA A 129 2.77 -8.85 5.66
N TRP A 130 3.44 -8.75 4.51
CA TRP A 130 4.29 -9.80 3.96
C TRP A 130 5.72 -9.82 4.54
N MET A 131 6.00 -9.05 5.59
CA MET A 131 7.25 -9.13 6.35
C MET A 131 7.58 -10.56 6.81
N LYS A 132 6.56 -11.43 6.96
CA LYS A 132 6.74 -12.86 7.22
C LYS A 132 7.65 -13.58 6.21
N LEU A 133 7.80 -13.06 4.99
CA LEU A 133 8.70 -13.62 3.98
C LEU A 133 10.18 -13.38 4.35
N ALA A 134 10.49 -12.27 5.03
CA ALA A 134 11.83 -11.96 5.48
C ALA A 134 12.18 -12.57 6.84
N VAL A 135 11.15 -12.98 7.60
CA VAL A 135 11.28 -13.46 8.99
C VAL A 135 10.46 -14.74 9.20
N PRO A 136 10.79 -15.84 8.51
CA PRO A 136 10.00 -17.07 8.54
C PRO A 136 9.96 -17.77 9.90
N SER A 137 10.95 -17.55 10.78
CA SER A 137 10.95 -18.13 12.13
C SER A 137 10.09 -17.33 13.13
N GLY A 138 9.67 -16.11 12.76
CA GLY A 138 8.90 -15.21 13.62
C GLY A 138 7.39 -15.31 13.40
N GLN A 139 6.62 -15.12 14.48
CA GLN A 139 5.19 -14.85 14.36
C GLN A 139 4.98 -13.35 14.08
N VAL A 140 4.62 -13.01 12.85
CA VAL A 140 4.30 -11.62 12.46
C VAL A 140 2.85 -11.31 12.78
N VAL A 141 2.62 -10.24 13.56
CA VAL A 141 1.29 -9.72 13.90
C VAL A 141 1.25 -8.23 13.59
N THR A 142 0.13 -7.75 13.03
CA THR A 142 -0.11 -6.32 12.81
C THR A 142 -1.15 -5.82 13.79
N THR A 143 -0.90 -4.67 14.43
CA THR A 143 -1.86 -3.99 15.29
C THR A 143 -2.13 -2.59 14.75
N TYR A 144 -3.41 -2.21 14.67
CA TYR A 144 -3.84 -0.85 14.42
C TYR A 144 -4.20 -0.24 15.78
N ARG A 145 -3.55 0.87 16.13
CA ARG A 145 -3.91 1.68 17.29
C ARG A 145 -4.49 3.00 16.82
#